data_AF-A0A8D8C1N2-F1
#
_entry.id   AF-A0A8D8C1N2-F1
#
_cell.length_a   1.000
_cell.length_b   1.000
_cell.length_c   1.000
_cell.angle_alpha   90.00
_cell.angle_beta   90.00
_cell.angle_gamma   90.00
#
_symmetry.space_group_name_H-M   'P 1'
#
loop_
_entity.id
_entity.type
_entity.pdbx_description
1 polymer ?
#
loop_
_entity_poly.entity_id
_entity_poly.type
_entity_poly.pdbx_seq_one_letter_code
_entity_poly.pdbx_strand_id
1 'polypeptide(L)'
;DEGRGRWDNGEVFFKYLRNVSLEGEPNRPNIEFTADGDLKWAELKIMNLRPSVNSKGLVWEEIGMWKSWQQQKLDIRDIAWPGNSHTPPQGVPEKFHLKITFLEEAPYINLSPADPVSGKCLMDRGVLCRVAADHEMTDIDMGQAHKNGSFYQCCSGFCIDLLEKFAEELGFTYELVRVEAGKWGTLE
;
A
#
# COMPACT_ATOMS: atom_id res chain seq x y z
N ASP A 1 -25.64 43.44 -11.81
CA ASP A 1 -24.64 42.38 -11.95
C ASP A 1 -24.85 41.27 -10.93
N GLU A 2 -25.82 40.39 -11.21
CA GLU A 2 -25.97 39.14 -10.47
C GLU A 2 -24.92 38.16 -10.98
N GLY A 3 -24.04 37.72 -10.10
CA GLY A 3 -22.89 36.85 -10.38
C GLY A 3 -23.25 35.46 -10.90
N ARG A 4 -23.79 35.38 -12.12
CA ARG A 4 -23.81 34.14 -12.89
C ARG A 4 -22.40 33.89 -13.44
N GLY A 5 -21.52 33.37 -12.59
CA GLY A 5 -20.18 32.90 -12.98
C GLY A 5 -20.19 31.67 -13.90
N ARG A 6 -21.35 31.27 -14.42
CA ARG A 6 -21.52 30.10 -15.29
C ARG A 6 -22.03 30.59 -16.64
N TRP A 7 -21.33 30.20 -17.70
CA TRP A 7 -21.72 30.50 -19.06
C TRP A 7 -22.97 29.69 -19.44
N ASP A 8 -24.11 30.35 -19.58
CA ASP A 8 -25.43 29.73 -19.82
C ASP A 8 -25.45 28.77 -21.04
N ASN A 9 -24.66 29.07 -22.09
CA ASN A 9 -24.57 28.23 -23.29
C ASN A 9 -23.39 27.25 -23.28
N GLY A 10 -22.60 27.22 -22.20
CA GLY A 10 -21.36 26.42 -22.16
C GLY A 10 -21.61 24.92 -22.28
N GLU A 11 -22.68 24.41 -21.68
CA GLU A 11 -23.04 22.98 -21.78
C GLU A 11 -23.46 22.59 -23.19
N VAL A 12 -24.25 23.45 -23.84
CA VAL A 12 -24.70 23.26 -25.22
C VAL A 12 -23.48 23.27 -26.16
N PHE A 13 -22.59 24.24 -25.98
CA PHE A 13 -21.35 24.32 -26.75
C PHE A 13 -20.45 23.10 -26.55
N PHE A 14 -20.24 22.66 -25.30
CA PHE A 14 -19.47 21.46 -24.99
C PHE A 14 -20.06 20.20 -25.62
N LYS A 15 -21.39 20.07 -25.64
CA LYS A 15 -22.08 18.97 -26.33
C LYS A 15 -21.79 18.95 -27.84
N TYR A 16 -21.80 20.13 -28.49
CA TYR A 16 -21.44 20.22 -29.91
C TYR A 16 -19.97 19.88 -30.13
N LEU A 17 -19.05 20.39 -29.30
CA LEU A 17 -17.62 20.11 -29.42
C LEU A 17 -17.27 18.63 -29.23
N ARG A 18 -17.95 17.90 -28.36
CA ARG A 18 -17.72 16.45 -28.21
C ARG A 18 -18.32 15.61 -29.33
N ASN A 19 -19.34 16.13 -30.02
CA ASN A 19 -20.02 15.42 -31.11
C ASN A 19 -19.42 15.78 -32.49
N VAL A 20 -18.09 15.87 -32.56
CA VAL A 20 -17.34 16.07 -33.80
C VAL A 20 -16.43 14.88 -34.06
N SER A 21 -16.17 14.61 -35.33
CA SER A 21 -15.15 13.66 -35.78
C SER A 21 -14.20 14.44 -36.69
N LEU A 22 -12.94 14.56 -36.30
CA LEU A 22 -11.91 15.21 -37.11
C LEU A 22 -11.06 14.14 -37.80
N GLU A 23 -10.71 14.37 -39.06
CA GLU A 23 -9.85 13.46 -39.82
C GLU A 23 -8.48 13.33 -39.14
N GLY A 24 -8.09 12.07 -38.87
CA GLY A 24 -6.80 11.76 -38.26
C GLY A 24 -5.65 11.70 -39.28
N GLU A 25 -4.43 11.66 -38.77
CA GLU A 25 -3.24 11.36 -39.57
C GLU A 25 -3.34 9.99 -40.26
N PRO A 26 -2.60 9.75 -41.36
CA PRO A 26 -2.57 8.44 -42.01
C PRO A 26 -2.24 7.32 -41.02
N ASN A 27 -3.01 6.22 -41.06
CA ASN A 27 -2.94 5.08 -40.13
C ASN A 27 -3.34 5.35 -38.68
N ARG A 28 -3.99 6.49 -38.39
CA ARG A 28 -4.63 6.77 -37.10
C ARG A 28 -6.15 6.87 -37.28
N PRO A 29 -6.95 6.49 -36.26
CA PRO A 29 -8.37 6.75 -36.29
C PRO A 29 -8.63 8.25 -36.22
N ASN A 30 -9.83 8.66 -36.63
CA ASN A 30 -10.31 10.02 -36.47
C ASN A 30 -10.31 10.44 -35.00
N ILE A 31 -10.12 11.74 -34.76
CA ILE A 31 -10.21 12.32 -33.42
C ILE A 31 -11.69 12.42 -33.07
N GLU A 32 -12.10 11.60 -32.10
CA GLU A 32 -13.46 11.51 -31.57
C GLU A 32 -13.40 11.57 -30.03
N PHE A 33 -14.49 12.01 -29.41
CA PHE A 33 -14.56 12.20 -27.96
C PHE A 33 -15.58 11.28 -27.29
N THR A 34 -15.34 10.94 -26.01
CA THR A 34 -16.27 10.17 -25.17
C THR A 34 -17.41 11.06 -24.64
N ALA A 35 -18.36 10.44 -23.92
CA ALA A 35 -19.43 11.18 -23.24
C ALA A 35 -18.91 12.13 -22.13
N ASP A 36 -17.70 11.90 -21.65
CA ASP A 36 -17.05 12.73 -20.62
C ASP A 36 -16.13 13.80 -21.24
N GLY A 37 -15.79 13.67 -22.53
CA GLY A 37 -14.94 14.61 -23.26
C GLY A 37 -13.50 14.19 -23.44
N ASP A 38 -13.17 12.95 -23.08
CA ASP A 38 -11.85 12.36 -23.33
C ASP A 38 -11.70 11.91 -24.78
N LEU A 39 -10.45 11.73 -25.23
CA LEU A 39 -10.18 11.12 -26.52
C LEU A 39 -10.66 9.66 -26.52
N LYS A 40 -11.54 9.32 -27.46
CA LYS A 40 -12.06 7.96 -27.65
C LYS A 40 -10.96 6.97 -28.02
N TRP A 41 -9.99 7.43 -28.81
CA TRP A 41 -8.84 6.66 -29.25
C TRP A 41 -7.56 7.30 -28.71
N ALA A 42 -6.89 6.59 -27.80
CA ALA A 42 -5.63 7.02 -27.22
C ALA A 42 -4.45 6.20 -27.74
N GLU A 43 -3.32 6.90 -27.95
CA GLU A 43 -2.00 6.37 -28.22
C GLU A 43 -1.07 6.82 -27.08
N LEU A 44 -0.45 5.87 -26.39
CA LEU A 44 0.42 6.14 -25.26
C LEU A 44 1.82 5.60 -25.54
N LYS A 45 2.84 6.39 -25.22
CA LYS A 45 4.23 5.95 -25.25
C LYS A 45 4.58 5.31 -23.92
N ILE A 46 5.13 4.11 -23.98
CA ILE A 46 5.60 3.38 -22.80
C ILE A 46 7.07 3.74 -22.59
N MET A 47 7.36 4.36 -21.46
CA MET A 47 8.70 4.80 -21.10
C MET A 47 9.25 3.93 -19.97
N ASN A 48 10.52 3.54 -20.06
CA ASN A 48 11.23 2.83 -19.00
C ASN A 48 12.43 3.66 -18.52
N LEU A 49 12.60 3.73 -17.20
CA LEU A 49 13.68 4.47 -16.57
C LEU A 49 14.90 3.56 -16.38
N ARG A 50 15.98 3.84 -17.11
CA ARG A 50 17.16 2.96 -17.17
C ARG A 50 18.46 3.70 -16.82
N PRO A 51 19.50 3.00 -16.36
CA PRO A 51 20.83 3.58 -16.23
C PRO A 51 21.34 4.09 -17.59
N SER A 52 21.82 5.32 -17.62
CA SER A 52 22.45 5.91 -18.81
C SER A 52 23.80 5.23 -19.09
N VAL A 53 24.06 4.91 -20.35
CA VAL A 53 25.35 4.36 -20.81
C VAL A 53 26.48 5.39 -20.67
N ASN A 54 26.15 6.68 -20.77
CA ASN A 54 27.14 7.76 -20.90
C ASN A 54 27.24 8.65 -19.64
N SER A 55 26.41 8.43 -18.62
CA SER A 55 26.39 9.24 -17.40
C SER A 55 25.94 8.44 -16.18
N LYS A 56 26.37 8.84 -14.98
CA LYS A 56 25.93 8.25 -13.69
C LYS A 56 24.51 8.72 -13.32
N GLY A 57 23.55 8.53 -14.22
CA GLY A 57 22.17 8.98 -14.03
C GLY A 57 21.18 8.02 -14.67
N LEU A 58 19.89 8.24 -14.36
CA LEU A 58 18.79 7.52 -14.98
C LEU A 58 18.25 8.32 -16.18
N VAL A 59 17.85 7.63 -17.24
CA VAL A 59 17.27 8.23 -18.45
C VAL A 59 15.99 7.50 -18.81
N TRP A 60 14.99 8.25 -19.28
CA TRP A 60 13.75 7.69 -19.82
C TRP A 60 13.97 7.24 -21.26
N GLU A 61 13.73 5.96 -21.52
CA GLU A 61 13.78 5.36 -22.85
C GLU A 61 12.36 4.95 -23.29
N GLU A 62 11.96 5.30 -24.51
CA GLU A 62 10.71 4.81 -25.10
C GLU A 62 10.90 3.33 -25.48
N ILE A 63 10.21 2.45 -24.77
CA ILE A 63 10.32 1.00 -24.95
C ILE A 63 9.14 0.41 -25.72
N GLY A 64 8.07 1.19 -25.93
CA GLY A 64 6.88 0.66 -26.57
C GLY A 64 5.80 1.69 -26.77
N MET A 65 4.71 1.24 -27.38
CA MET A 65 3.54 2.04 -27.66
C MET A 65 2.27 1.23 -27.39
N TRP A 66 1.30 1.88 -26.76
CA TRP A 66 -0.03 1.33 -26.56
C TRP A 66 -1.05 2.08 -27.42
N LYS A 67 -1.80 1.35 -28.24
CA LYS A 67 -2.82 1.88 -29.15
C LYS A 67 -4.16 1.22 -28.85
N SER A 68 -5.09 2.01 -28.31
CA SER A 68 -6.43 1.54 -27.91
C SER A 68 -7.24 0.87 -29.02
N TRP A 69 -7.02 1.26 -30.28
CA TRP A 69 -7.78 0.82 -31.46
C TRP A 69 -7.18 -0.41 -32.17
N GLN A 70 -6.00 -0.87 -31.79
CA GLN A 70 -5.37 -2.05 -32.38
C GLN A 70 -5.81 -3.33 -31.67
N GLN A 71 -5.82 -4.47 -32.39
CA GLN A 71 -6.14 -5.77 -31.79
C GLN A 71 -5.04 -6.19 -30.79
N GLN A 72 -3.78 -6.05 -31.18
CA GLN A 72 -2.64 -6.14 -30.27
C GLN A 72 -2.31 -4.73 -29.76
N LYS A 73 -3.00 -4.34 -28.68
CA LYS A 73 -2.96 -2.96 -28.18
C LYS A 73 -1.58 -2.52 -27.69
N LEU A 74 -0.73 -3.45 -27.23
CA LEU A 74 0.57 -3.15 -26.66
C LEU A 74 1.67 -3.77 -27.51
N ASP A 75 2.58 -2.92 -27.98
CA ASP A 75 3.87 -3.33 -28.54
C ASP A 75 4.97 -2.79 -27.63
N ILE A 76 5.76 -3.68 -27.04
CA ILE A 76 6.77 -3.34 -26.03
C ILE A 76 8.02 -4.19 -26.23
N ARG A 77 9.17 -3.54 -26.05
CA ARG A 77 10.50 -4.15 -26.07
C ARG A 77 10.88 -4.62 -24.66
N ASP A 78 12.15 -4.95 -24.49
CA ASP A 78 12.72 -5.36 -23.20
C ASP A 78 12.35 -4.39 -22.06
N ILE A 79 12.17 -4.91 -20.85
CA ILE A 79 11.82 -4.14 -19.65
C ILE A 79 12.94 -4.32 -18.63
N ALA A 80 13.57 -3.21 -18.25
CA ALA A 80 14.42 -3.16 -17.07
C ALA A 80 13.56 -2.85 -15.85
N TRP A 81 13.67 -3.68 -14.82
CA TRP A 81 13.06 -3.51 -13.51
C TRP A 81 14.04 -2.86 -12.54
N PRO A 82 13.57 -2.34 -11.39
CA PRO A 82 14.44 -1.82 -10.34
C PRO A 82 15.59 -2.79 -10.01
N GLY A 83 16.81 -2.25 -9.89
CA GLY A 83 18.02 -3.08 -9.77
C GLY A 83 18.65 -3.51 -11.10
N ASN A 84 18.17 -2.97 -12.23
CA ASN A 84 18.64 -3.31 -13.59
C ASN A 84 18.45 -4.80 -13.92
N SER A 85 17.33 -5.37 -13.44
CA SER A 85 16.94 -6.75 -13.71
C SER A 85 16.05 -6.84 -14.95
N HIS A 86 16.21 -7.89 -15.75
CA HIS A 86 15.30 -8.22 -16.86
C HIS A 86 14.12 -9.10 -16.41
N THR A 87 14.17 -9.63 -15.17
CA THR A 87 13.06 -10.39 -14.58
C THR A 87 12.18 -9.46 -13.75
N PRO A 88 10.85 -9.57 -13.87
CA PRO A 88 9.95 -8.82 -13.01
C PRO A 88 10.24 -9.16 -11.55
N PRO A 89 10.16 -8.18 -10.64
CA PRO A 89 10.29 -8.46 -9.23
C PRO A 89 9.25 -9.51 -8.85
N GLN A 90 9.68 -10.51 -8.08
CA GLN A 90 8.72 -11.38 -7.39
C GLN A 90 7.79 -10.46 -6.59
N GLY A 91 6.47 -10.69 -6.69
CA GLY A 91 5.44 -9.76 -6.22
C GLY A 91 5.46 -9.49 -4.71
N VAL A 92 4.29 -9.36 -4.09
CA VAL A 92 4.23 -9.17 -2.64
C VAL A 92 4.95 -10.35 -1.96
N PRO A 93 5.95 -10.11 -1.10
CA PRO A 93 6.69 -11.17 -0.43
C PRO A 93 5.72 -12.11 0.31
N GLU A 94 5.98 -13.42 0.29
CA GLU A 94 5.23 -14.46 1.05
C GLU A 94 5.30 -14.28 2.58
N LYS A 95 6.06 -13.29 3.08
CA LYS A 95 6.20 -13.04 4.50
C LYS A 95 5.08 -12.13 4.99
N PHE A 96 4.01 -12.74 5.48
CA PHE A 96 2.93 -12.05 6.17
C PHE A 96 3.40 -11.67 7.58
N HIS A 97 3.70 -10.38 7.81
CA HIS A 97 3.90 -9.83 9.15
C HIS A 97 2.66 -9.01 9.53
N LEU A 98 1.96 -9.39 10.59
CA LEU A 98 0.69 -8.78 10.99
C LEU A 98 0.87 -7.91 12.24
N LYS A 99 0.35 -6.68 12.20
CA LYS A 99 0.15 -5.84 13.40
C LYS A 99 -1.22 -6.17 13.98
N ILE A 100 -1.25 -6.85 15.12
CA ILE A 100 -2.48 -7.33 15.77
C ILE A 100 -2.75 -6.45 16.98
N THR A 101 -3.94 -5.86 17.02
CA THR A 101 -4.36 -5.04 18.17
C THR A 101 -5.10 -5.87 19.20
N PHE A 102 -4.88 -5.58 20.48
CA PHE A 102 -5.53 -6.31 21.57
C PHE A 102 -6.06 -5.38 22.66
N LEU A 103 -7.03 -5.90 23.42
CA LEU A 103 -7.50 -5.31 24.66
C LEU A 103 -7.30 -6.30 25.81
N GLU A 104 -6.95 -5.80 26.99
CA GLU A 104 -6.83 -6.61 28.20
C GLU A 104 -8.22 -7.03 28.69
N GLU A 105 -8.46 -8.33 28.76
CA GLU A 105 -9.72 -8.90 29.24
C GLU A 105 -9.45 -10.31 29.78
N ALA A 106 -9.44 -10.47 31.10
CA ALA A 106 -9.31 -11.78 31.73
C ALA A 106 -10.58 -12.61 31.49
N PRO A 107 -10.48 -13.91 31.11
CA PRO A 107 -9.27 -14.74 31.01
C PRO A 107 -8.66 -14.84 29.60
N TYR A 108 -9.13 -14.05 28.63
CA TYR A 108 -8.75 -14.14 27.23
C TYR A 108 -7.35 -13.58 26.94
N ILE A 109 -7.04 -12.40 27.48
CA ILE A 109 -5.73 -11.76 27.40
C ILE A 109 -5.42 -11.07 28.74
N ASN A 110 -4.35 -11.51 29.39
CA ASN A 110 -3.83 -11.00 30.64
C ASN A 110 -2.46 -10.36 30.43
N LEU A 111 -2.20 -9.25 31.13
CA LEU A 111 -0.89 -8.59 31.15
C LEU A 111 -0.11 -8.97 32.40
N SER A 112 1.18 -9.21 32.23
CA SER A 112 2.13 -9.42 33.31
C SER A 112 3.47 -8.76 32.99
N PRO A 113 4.26 -8.35 34.00
CA PRO A 113 5.60 -7.82 33.74
C PRO A 113 6.51 -8.92 33.19
N ALA A 114 7.37 -8.55 32.24
CA ALA A 114 8.45 -9.41 31.79
C ALA A 114 9.48 -9.62 32.91
N ASP A 115 10.27 -10.69 32.82
CA ASP A 115 11.36 -10.96 33.74
C ASP A 115 12.38 -9.80 33.72
N PRO A 116 12.68 -9.17 34.88
CA PRO A 116 13.47 -7.95 34.94
C PRO A 116 14.95 -8.14 34.55
N VAL A 117 15.44 -9.39 34.52
CA VAL A 117 16.83 -9.69 34.17
C VAL A 117 16.96 -10.01 32.68
N SER A 118 16.11 -10.89 32.16
CA SER A 118 16.15 -11.38 30.78
C SER A 118 15.31 -10.55 29.80
N GLY A 119 14.32 -9.79 30.28
CA GLY A 119 13.36 -9.07 29.44
C GLY A 119 12.41 -9.99 28.66
N LYS A 120 12.26 -11.24 29.11
CA LYS A 120 11.42 -12.27 28.47
C LYS A 120 10.23 -12.63 29.34
N CYS A 121 9.21 -13.21 28.74
CA CYS A 121 8.04 -13.71 29.46
C CYS A 121 8.37 -14.99 30.26
N LEU A 122 7.76 -15.08 31.45
CA LEU A 122 7.99 -16.18 32.39
C LEU A 122 7.21 -17.42 31.96
N MET A 123 7.94 -18.51 31.67
CA MET A 123 7.42 -19.77 31.13
C MET A 123 6.79 -19.57 29.74
N ASP A 124 6.70 -20.62 28.92
CA ASP A 124 6.12 -20.58 27.56
C ASP A 124 4.60 -20.33 27.56
N ARG A 125 4.11 -19.40 28.39
CA ARG A 125 2.71 -19.07 28.63
C ARG A 125 2.37 -17.64 28.20
N GLY A 126 3.26 -16.98 27.47
CA GLY A 126 2.99 -15.64 27.00
C GLY A 126 4.06 -15.09 26.09
N VAL A 127 3.64 -14.12 25.29
CA VAL A 127 4.46 -13.46 24.29
C VAL A 127 4.61 -11.98 24.63
N LEU A 128 5.68 -11.38 24.14
CA LEU A 128 5.92 -9.96 24.34
C LEU A 128 4.91 -9.15 23.53
N CYS A 129 4.27 -8.17 24.16
CA CYS A 129 3.30 -7.30 23.53
C CYS A 129 3.54 -5.84 23.91
N ARG A 130 3.34 -4.94 22.96
CA ARG A 130 3.55 -3.51 23.15
C ARG A 130 2.33 -2.89 23.81
N VAL A 131 2.55 -2.17 24.90
CA VAL A 131 1.51 -1.44 25.65
C VAL A 131 1.59 0.07 25.49
N ALA A 132 2.75 0.59 25.06
CA ALA A 132 2.95 2.01 24.75
C ALA A 132 2.30 2.42 23.43
N ALA A 133 1.87 3.68 23.36
CA ALA A 133 1.27 4.27 22.17
C ALA A 133 2.31 4.47 21.04
N ASP A 134 1.85 4.62 19.80
CA ASP A 134 2.76 4.72 18.63
C ASP A 134 3.71 5.93 18.75
N HIS A 135 3.22 7.05 19.28
CA HIS A 135 4.01 8.27 19.46
C HIS A 135 5.10 8.16 20.53
N GLU A 136 4.98 7.22 21.47
CA GLU A 136 5.96 6.99 22.53
C GLU A 136 7.12 6.12 22.05
N MET A 137 7.00 5.52 20.86
CA MET A 137 7.98 4.58 20.31
C MET A 137 8.97 5.21 19.32
N THR A 138 8.86 6.50 19.06
CA THR A 138 9.79 7.22 18.19
C THR A 138 11.16 7.35 18.88
N ASP A 139 12.24 6.95 18.18
CA ASP A 139 13.64 7.05 18.64
C ASP A 139 14.06 6.14 19.81
N ILE A 140 13.33 5.05 20.08
CA ILE A 140 13.66 4.09 21.14
C ILE A 140 14.36 2.85 20.59
N ASP A 141 15.46 2.45 21.22
CA ASP A 141 16.12 1.17 20.96
C ASP A 141 15.22 0.00 21.42
N MET A 142 14.81 -0.86 20.47
CA MET A 142 13.90 -1.98 20.72
C MET A 142 14.41 -2.93 21.82
N GLY A 143 15.73 -3.14 21.88
CA GLY A 143 16.35 -4.00 22.90
C GLY A 143 16.19 -3.46 24.33
N GLN A 144 16.20 -2.14 24.49
CA GLN A 144 15.93 -1.47 25.77
C GLN A 144 14.43 -1.37 26.05
N ALA A 145 13.62 -1.15 25.02
CA ALA A 145 12.16 -1.08 25.14
C ALA A 145 11.58 -2.40 25.69
N HIS A 146 12.07 -3.55 25.24
CA HIS A 146 11.59 -4.87 25.69
C HIS A 146 11.79 -5.13 27.19
N LYS A 147 12.76 -4.46 27.83
CA LYS A 147 13.02 -4.59 29.28
C LYS A 147 12.20 -3.61 30.12
N ASN A 148 11.57 -2.63 29.48
CA ASN A 148 10.84 -1.58 30.16
C ASN A 148 9.34 -1.86 30.10
N GLY A 149 8.76 -2.15 31.27
CA GLY A 149 7.35 -2.48 31.45
C GLY A 149 6.36 -1.41 30.97
N SER A 150 6.80 -0.16 30.81
CA SER A 150 5.98 0.91 30.24
C SER A 150 5.82 0.78 28.72
N PHE A 151 6.74 0.11 28.04
CA PHE A 151 6.71 -0.08 26.59
C PHE A 151 6.22 -1.47 26.21
N TYR A 152 6.75 -2.51 26.86
CA TYR A 152 6.43 -3.89 26.59
C TYR A 152 6.09 -4.67 27.85
N GLN A 153 5.06 -5.49 27.74
CA GLN A 153 4.63 -6.42 28.79
C GLN A 153 4.44 -7.82 28.18
N CYS A 154 4.14 -8.80 29.03
CA CYS A 154 3.84 -10.16 28.62
C CYS A 154 2.34 -10.38 28.55
N CYS A 155 1.87 -10.67 27.33
CA CYS A 155 0.50 -11.05 27.04
C CYS A 155 0.35 -12.57 27.11
N SER A 156 -0.66 -13.04 27.84
CA SER A 156 -0.95 -14.46 28.04
C SER A 156 -2.46 -14.71 28.03
N GLY A 157 -2.89 -15.93 27.74
CA GLY A 157 -4.31 -16.32 27.80
C GLY A 157 -4.80 -16.97 26.51
N PHE A 158 -6.07 -17.35 26.51
CA PHE A 158 -6.65 -18.17 25.44
C PHE A 158 -6.47 -17.59 24.03
N CYS A 159 -6.62 -16.26 23.87
CA CYS A 159 -6.47 -15.62 22.56
C CYS A 159 -5.01 -15.59 22.09
N ILE A 160 -4.05 -15.56 23.03
CA ILE A 160 -2.62 -15.60 22.72
C ILE A 160 -2.22 -17.01 22.29
N ASP A 161 -2.63 -18.04 23.03
CA ASP A 161 -2.36 -19.43 22.68
C ASP A 161 -2.92 -19.79 21.29
N LEU A 162 -4.14 -19.32 20.98
CA LEU A 162 -4.76 -19.51 19.67
C LEU A 162 -4.01 -18.78 18.56
N LEU A 163 -3.54 -17.56 18.84
CA LEU A 163 -2.76 -16.76 17.89
C LEU A 163 -1.41 -17.42 17.57
N GLU A 164 -0.68 -17.92 18.58
CA GLU A 164 0.57 -18.65 18.37
C GLU A 164 0.34 -19.90 17.51
N LYS A 165 -0.74 -20.64 17.76
CA LYS A 165 -1.11 -21.80 16.94
C LYS A 165 -1.41 -21.40 15.49
N PHE A 166 -2.14 -20.32 15.25
CA PHE A 166 -2.38 -19.83 13.89
C PHE A 166 -1.10 -19.36 13.20
N ALA A 167 -0.21 -18.69 13.92
CA ALA A 167 1.07 -18.25 13.38
C ALA A 167 1.92 -19.43 12.91
N GLU A 168 1.95 -20.52 13.70
CA GLU A 168 2.64 -21.76 13.35
C GLU A 168 1.99 -22.48 12.16
N GLU A 169 0.67 -22.70 12.19
CA GLU A 169 -0.04 -23.48 11.16
C GLU A 169 -0.14 -22.74 9.82
N LEU A 170 -0.26 -21.42 9.83
CA LEU A 170 -0.42 -20.59 8.62
C LEU A 170 0.91 -19.93 8.17
N GLY A 171 1.97 -20.00 8.98
CA GLY A 171 3.29 -19.52 8.61
C GLY A 171 3.43 -18.00 8.54
N PHE A 172 2.81 -17.26 9.47
CA PHE A 172 2.95 -15.79 9.56
C PHE A 172 3.68 -15.36 10.84
N THR A 173 4.22 -14.14 10.82
CA THR A 173 4.79 -13.49 12.02
C THR A 173 3.87 -12.35 12.45
N TYR A 174 3.93 -11.95 13.70
CA TYR A 174 3.07 -10.88 14.19
C TYR A 174 3.75 -10.02 15.26
N GLU A 175 3.22 -8.82 15.45
CA GLU A 175 3.44 -7.99 16.62
C GLU A 175 2.10 -7.70 17.31
N LEU A 176 2.09 -7.68 18.65
CA LEU A 176 0.90 -7.35 19.44
C LEU A 176 1.00 -5.92 19.95
N VAL A 177 -0.08 -5.17 19.77
CA VAL A 177 -0.17 -3.74 20.13
C VAL A 177 -1.45 -3.48 20.90
N ARG A 178 -1.35 -2.88 22.07
CA ARG A 178 -2.53 -2.50 22.86
C ARG A 178 -3.31 -1.41 22.12
N VAL A 179 -4.64 -1.53 22.09
CA VAL A 179 -5.51 -0.48 21.56
C VAL A 179 -5.33 0.81 22.39
N GLU A 180 -4.95 1.91 21.74
CA GLU A 180 -4.69 3.20 22.40
C GLU A 180 -5.91 3.74 23.16
N ALA A 181 -7.11 3.57 22.60
CA ALA A 181 -8.35 4.04 23.20
C ALA A 181 -8.83 3.17 24.38
N GLY A 182 -8.28 1.96 24.56
CA GLY A 182 -8.70 1.01 25.59
C GLY A 182 -10.18 0.57 25.48
N LYS A 183 -10.78 0.62 24.29
CA LYS A 183 -12.21 0.31 24.06
C LYS A 183 -12.38 -0.59 22.83
N TRP A 184 -13.43 -1.41 22.84
CA TRP A 184 -13.78 -2.36 21.76
C TRP A 184 -14.29 -1.71 20.46
N GLY A 185 -14.46 -0.38 20.45
CA GLY A 185 -15.10 0.37 19.37
C GLY A 185 -16.61 0.42 19.53
N THR A 186 -17.21 1.56 19.21
CA THR A 186 -18.66 1.76 19.16
C THR A 186 -19.00 2.43 17.84
N LEU A 187 -20.18 2.14 17.29
CA LEU A 187 -20.76 2.94 16.21
C LEU A 187 -21.19 4.27 16.83
N GLU A 188 -20.45 5.34 16.58
CA GLU A 188 -20.99 6.70 16.72
C GLU A 188 -21.76 7.07 15.46
#